data_AF-A0A536Y3N7-F1
#
_entry.id   AF-A0A536Y3N7-F1
#
_cell.length_a   1.000
_cell.length_b   1.000
_cell.length_c   1.000
_cell.angle_alpha   90.00
_cell.angle_beta   90.00
_cell.angle_gamma   90.00
#
_symmetry.space_group_name_H-M   'P 1'
#
loop_
_entity.id
_entity.type
_entity.pdbx_description
1 polymer ?
#
loop_
_entity_poly.entity_id
_entity_poly.type
_entity_poly.pdbx_seq_one_letter_code
_entity_poly.pdbx_strand_id
1 'polypeptide(L)'
;MPEEGRHLVVLDALRAPLALSETADYHEALARLERDWFAPVLAALRDGRVGMVTIHVPDGGECAAYETIRTDLRRFWRRPKALEHYA
;
A
#
# COMPACT_ATOMS: atom_id res chain seq x y z
N MET A 1 12.84 -4.51 22.78
CA MET A 1 12.32 -5.78 22.24
C MET A 1 11.63 -5.43 20.93
N PRO A 2 11.96 -6.04 19.79
CA PRO A 2 11.13 -5.86 18.60
C PRO A 2 9.73 -6.30 18.98
N GLU A 3 8.76 -5.43 18.75
CA GLU A 3 7.37 -5.59 19.19
C GLU A 3 6.79 -6.76 18.37
N GLU A 4 6.69 -7.93 19.00
CA GLU A 4 6.25 -9.17 18.33
C GLU A 4 4.94 -8.92 17.57
N GLY A 5 5.00 -8.99 16.23
CA GLY A 5 3.86 -8.79 15.35
C GLY A 5 3.81 -7.45 14.58
N ARG A 6 4.74 -6.51 14.79
CA ARG A 6 4.88 -5.31 13.94
C ARG A 6 6.03 -5.48 12.96
N HIS A 7 5.70 -5.56 11.67
CA HIS A 7 6.66 -5.70 10.58
C HIS A 7 6.64 -4.45 9.69
N LEU A 8 7.81 -3.98 9.29
CA LEU A 8 7.98 -2.87 8.36
C LEU A 8 8.76 -3.35 7.13
N VAL A 9 8.25 -3.03 5.95
CA VAL A 9 8.93 -3.23 4.67
C VAL A 9 8.94 -1.92 3.92
N VAL A 10 10.09 -1.58 3.34
CA VAL A 10 10.26 -0.39 2.49
C VAL A 10 10.31 -0.87 1.04
N LEU A 11 9.46 -0.28 0.19
CA LEU A 11 9.34 -0.63 -1.24
C LEU A 11 9.78 0.58 -2.08
N ASP A 12 10.99 0.55 -2.63
CA ASP A 12 11.57 1.65 -3.41
C ASP A 12 11.53 1.43 -4.93
N ALA A 13 10.87 0.36 -5.39
CA ALA A 13 10.80 -0.03 -6.80
C ALA A 13 10.23 1.05 -7.75
N LEU A 14 9.39 1.95 -7.24
CA LEU A 14 8.82 3.07 -8.01
C LEU A 14 9.74 4.30 -8.10
N ARG A 15 10.80 4.37 -7.28
CA ARG A 15 11.65 5.56 -7.16
C ARG A 15 12.40 5.88 -8.44
N ALA A 16 13.02 4.86 -9.05
CA ALA A 16 13.76 5.01 -10.29
C ALA A 16 12.86 5.40 -11.49
N PRO A 17 11.76 4.69 -11.79
CA PRO A 17 10.90 5.06 -12.92
C PRO A 17 10.20 6.41 -12.73
N LEU A 18 9.87 6.79 -11.48
CA LEU A 18 9.33 8.12 -11.18
C LEU A 18 10.36 9.23 -11.47
N ALA A 19 11.62 9.04 -11.07
CA ALA A 19 12.68 10.00 -11.32
C ALA A 19 13.01 10.19 -12.80
N LEU A 20 12.88 9.12 -13.60
CA LEU A 20 13.14 9.14 -15.04
C LEU A 20 11.94 9.58 -15.89
N SER A 21 10.77 9.80 -15.27
CA SER A 21 9.50 10.12 -15.95
C SER A 21 9.08 9.09 -17.00
N GLU A 22 9.51 7.83 -16.84
CA GLU A 22 9.19 6.75 -17.77
C GLU A 22 7.87 6.08 -17.37
N THR A 23 6.78 6.50 -18.01
CA THR A 23 5.42 6.06 -17.66
C THR A 23 5.23 4.54 -17.81
N ALA A 24 5.80 3.92 -18.85
CA ALA A 24 5.68 2.48 -19.08
C ALA A 24 6.36 1.66 -17.97
N ASP A 25 7.59 2.04 -17.60
CA ASP A 25 8.35 1.38 -16.54
C ASP A 25 7.73 1.62 -15.16
N TYR A 26 7.12 2.79 -14.96
CA TYR A 26 6.34 3.06 -13.75
C TYR A 26 5.15 2.11 -13.62
N HIS A 27 4.38 1.92 -14.70
CA HIS A 27 3.24 1.00 -14.68
C HIS A 27 3.66 -0.46 -14.46
N GLU A 28 4.76 -0.92 -15.07
CA GLU A 28 5.24 -2.29 -14.83
C GLU A 28 5.76 -2.48 -13.41
N ALA A 29 6.51 -1.51 -12.88
CA ALA A 29 6.97 -1.53 -11.49
C ALA A 29 5.77 -1.54 -10.51
N LEU A 30 4.73 -0.77 -10.79
CA LEU A 30 3.50 -0.78 -10.00
C LEU A 30 2.77 -2.12 -10.10
N ALA A 31 2.69 -2.71 -11.29
CA ALA A 31 2.08 -4.03 -11.49
C ALA A 31 2.85 -5.13 -10.75
N ARG A 32 4.19 -5.04 -10.67
CA ARG A 32 5.01 -5.92 -9.82
C ARG A 32 4.68 -5.75 -8.34
N LEU A 33 4.60 -4.52 -7.84
CA LEU A 33 4.21 -4.27 -6.45
C LEU A 33 2.82 -4.82 -6.12
N GLU A 34 1.85 -4.69 -7.03
CA GLU A 34 0.53 -5.27 -6.84
C GLU A 34 0.59 -6.80 -6.70
N ARG A 35 1.32 -7.47 -7.60
CA ARG A 35 1.44 -8.94 -7.60
C ARG A 35 2.19 -9.47 -6.38
N ASP A 36 3.29 -8.83 -6.02
CA ASP A 36 4.25 -9.37 -5.06
C ASP A 36 3.96 -8.91 -3.62
N TRP A 37 3.27 -7.78 -3.45
CA TRP A 37 3.03 -7.16 -2.13
C TRP A 37 1.57 -6.90 -1.83
N PHE A 38 0.88 -6.07 -2.63
CA PHE A 38 -0.46 -5.59 -2.25
C PHE A 38 -1.51 -6.70 -2.28
N ALA A 39 -1.56 -7.50 -3.34
CA ALA A 39 -2.53 -8.59 -3.43
C ALA A 39 -2.30 -9.68 -2.36
N PRO A 40 -1.06 -10.15 -2.10
CA PRO A 40 -0.79 -11.09 -1.02
C PRO A 40 -1.13 -10.55 0.38
N VAL A 41 -0.80 -9.29 0.67
CA VAL A 41 -1.10 -8.67 1.97
C VAL A 41 -2.60 -8.47 2.16
N LEU A 42 -3.32 -8.07 1.10
CA LEU A 42 -4.77 -7.97 1.13
C LEU A 42 -5.42 -9.34 1.37
N ALA A 43 -4.91 -10.40 0.75
CA ALA A 43 -5.35 -11.77 1.02
C ALA A 43 -5.10 -12.16 2.48
N ALA A 44 -3.91 -11.87 3.01
CA ALA A 44 -3.57 -12.14 4.42
C ALA A 44 -4.47 -11.37 5.41
N LEU A 45 -4.84 -10.12 5.08
CA LEU A 45 -5.78 -9.31 5.85
C LEU A 45 -7.21 -9.89 5.82
N ARG A 46 -7.66 -10.37 4.65
CA ARG A 46 -8.96 -11.04 4.48
C ARG A 46 -9.05 -12.34 5.26
N ASP A 47 -7.97 -13.12 5.25
CA ASP A 47 -7.81 -14.37 5.99
C ASP A 47 -7.66 -14.14 7.51
N GLY A 48 -7.35 -12.91 7.93
CA GLY A 48 -7.09 -12.57 9.34
C GLY A 48 -5.71 -12.98 9.84
N ARG A 49 -4.78 -13.35 8.94
CA ARG A 49 -3.36 -13.59 9.26
C ARG A 49 -2.60 -12.30 9.56
N VAL A 50 -3.06 -11.20 8.99
CA VAL A 50 -2.62 -9.83 9.30
C VAL A 50 -3.81 -9.09 9.89
N GLY A 51 -3.64 -8.45 11.04
CA GLY A 51 -4.72 -7.71 11.72
C GLY A 51 -4.96 -6.32 11.13
N MET A 52 -3.89 -5.67 10.67
CA MET A 52 -3.89 -4.28 10.23
C MET A 52 -2.74 -4.05 9.26
N VAL A 53 -2.96 -3.18 8.28
CA VAL A 53 -1.96 -2.76 7.31
C VAL A 53 -1.96 -1.24 7.26
N THR A 54 -0.77 -0.65 7.32
CA THR A 54 -0.56 0.79 7.14
C THR A 54 0.38 0.99 5.95
N ILE A 55 -0.06 1.76 4.95
CA ILE A 55 0.72 2.13 3.78
C ILE A 55 1.18 3.56 3.98
N HIS A 56 2.50 3.76 3.99
CA HIS A 56 3.12 5.09 4.02
C HIS A 56 3.57 5.46 2.62
N VAL A 57 3.18 6.64 2.14
CA VAL A 57 3.58 7.21 0.85
C VAL A 57 4.37 8.48 1.13
N PRO A 58 5.71 8.40 1.18
CA PRO A 58 6.55 9.56 1.41
C PRO A 58 6.80 10.29 0.08
N ASP A 59 5.84 11.09 -0.39
CA ASP A 59 6.05 11.97 -1.55
C ASP A 59 5.57 13.40 -1.25
N GLY A 60 6.30 14.40 -1.74
CA GLY A 60 5.80 15.78 -1.89
C GLY A 60 5.29 16.49 -0.64
N GLY A 61 6.10 16.62 0.42
CA GLY A 61 5.89 17.59 1.52
C GLY A 61 5.17 17.07 2.76
N GLU A 62 4.19 16.18 2.62
CA GLU A 62 3.52 15.50 3.75
C GLU A 62 3.54 13.99 3.54
N CYS A 63 3.93 13.23 4.56
CA CYS A 63 3.94 11.78 4.50
C CYS A 63 2.51 11.27 4.70
N ALA A 64 1.84 10.88 3.60
CA ALA A 64 0.51 10.30 3.68
C ALA A 64 0.57 8.88 4.26
N ALA A 65 -0.34 8.58 5.18
CA ALA A 65 -0.46 7.26 5.79
C ALA A 65 -1.90 6.76 5.67
N TYR A 66 -2.06 5.58 5.08
CA TYR A 66 -3.36 4.94 4.89
C TYR A 66 -3.43 3.65 5.70
N GLU A 67 -4.34 3.60 6.65
CA GLU A 67 -4.55 2.41 7.49
C GLU A 67 -5.80 1.65 7.03
N THR A 68 -5.71 0.32 7.06
CA THR A 68 -6.85 -0.55 6.82
C THR A 68 -6.84 -1.78 7.71
N ILE A 69 -8.02 -2.13 8.21
CA ILE A 69 -8.28 -3.38 8.92
C ILE A 69 -9.30 -4.24 8.16
N ARG A 70 -9.38 -5.53 8.51
CA ARG A 70 -10.32 -6.48 7.90
C ARG A 70 -11.78 -5.99 7.89
N THR A 71 -12.20 -5.27 8.94
CA THR A 71 -13.57 -4.73 9.05
C THR A 71 -13.86 -3.64 8.02
N ASP A 72 -12.85 -2.86 7.60
CA ASP A 72 -13.03 -1.83 6.58
C ASP A 72 -13.29 -2.43 5.21
N LEU A 73 -12.72 -3.61 4.91
CA LEU A 73 -12.96 -4.34 3.66
C LEU A 73 -14.43 -4.76 3.50
N ARG A 74 -15.17 -4.90 4.60
CA ARG A 74 -16.61 -5.23 4.57
C ARG A 74 -17.46 -4.03 4.16
N ARG A 75 -16.91 -2.82 4.17
CA ARG A 75 -17.60 -1.60 3.75
C ARG A 75 -17.57 -1.46 2.23
N PHE A 76 -17.88 -2.53 1.50
CA PHE A 76 -17.93 -2.55 0.03
C PHE A 76 -18.90 -1.51 -0.56
N TRP A 77 -19.86 -1.03 0.26
CA TRP A 77 -20.77 0.05 -0.06
C TRP A 77 -20.14 1.45 -0.03
N ARG A 78 -18.92 1.61 0.51
CA ARG A 78 -18.15 2.85 0.40
C ARG A 78 -17.48 2.86 -0.96
N ARG A 79 -17.86 3.81 -1.81
CA ARG A 79 -17.17 4.02 -3.08
C ARG A 79 -15.67 4.23 -2.83
N PRO A 80 -14.79 3.53 -3.56
CA PRO A 80 -13.37 3.85 -3.53
C PRO A 80 -13.21 5.30 -3.98
N LYS A 81 -12.64 6.13 -3.11
CA LYS A 81 -12.29 7.50 -3.47
C LYS A 81 -10.83 7.51 -3.92
N ALA A 82 -10.46 8.49 -4.75
CA ALA A 82 -9.06 8.70 -5.09
C ALA A 82 -8.23 8.88 -3.81
N LEU A 83 -6.98 8.42 -3.83
CA LEU A 83 -6.04 8.56 -2.70
C LEU A 83 -5.91 10.01 -2.23
N GLU A 84 -6.06 10.96 -3.16
CA GLU A 84 -6.11 12.42 -2.92
C GLU A 84 -7.21 12.84 -1.94
N HIS A 85 -8.28 12.06 -1.80
CA HIS A 85 -9.37 12.36 -0.86
C HIS A 85 -9.07 11.91 0.58
N TYR A 86 -7.99 11.17 0.77
CA TYR A 86 -7.54 10.66 2.07
C TYR A 86 -6.24 11.32 2.52
N ALA A 87 -5.70 12.25 1.72
CA ALA A 87 -4.60 13.15 2.08
C ALA A 87 -5.14 14.37 2.83
#